data_AF-A0A2D2D1Y4-F1
#
_entry.id   AF-A0A2D2D1Y4-F1
#
_cell.length_a   1.000
_cell.length_b   1.000
_cell.length_c   1.000
_cell.angle_alpha   90.00
_cell.angle_beta   90.00
_cell.angle_gamma   90.00
#
_symmetry.space_group_name_H-M   'P 1'
#
loop_
_entity.id
_entity.type
_entity.pdbx_description
1 polymer ?
#
loop_
_entity_poly.entity_id
_entity_poly.type
_entity_poly.pdbx_seq_one_letter_code
_entity_poly.pdbx_strand_id
1 'polypeptide(L)'
;MVDAIFSDRQRVALLWLTTALGGLIYAEIVSVSYLNAYVRGKGAMEAETFDGPALWALSIAYAIWIVPALLAVIGRGAIANWTILVVGRFLVLTNTLDSIGDGIRDGGHITATGLIAITLPGLFALLASWRLLRNSGA
;
A
#
# COMPACT_ATOMS: atom_id res chain seq x y z
N MET A 1 -14.82 18.39 17.64
CA MET A 1 -16.04 17.56 17.51
C MET A 1 -15.92 16.48 16.43
N VAL A 2 -14.71 16.01 16.09
CA VAL A 2 -14.50 14.81 15.23
C VAL A 2 -14.00 13.63 16.08
N ASP A 3 -13.63 13.89 17.34
CA ASP A 3 -13.04 12.88 18.20
C ASP A 3 -14.00 11.82 18.76
N ALA A 4 -15.29 11.94 18.48
CA ALA A 4 -16.35 11.11 19.06
C ALA A 4 -16.87 9.96 18.18
N ILE A 5 -16.35 9.75 16.94
CA ILE A 5 -16.96 8.78 16.01
C ILE A 5 -16.20 7.45 15.93
N PHE A 6 -14.86 7.46 16.03
CA PHE A 6 -14.04 6.26 15.86
C PHE A 6 -12.99 6.12 16.96
N SER A 7 -12.90 4.91 17.53
CA SER A 7 -11.81 4.51 18.41
C SER A 7 -10.45 4.56 17.70
N ASP A 8 -9.36 4.67 18.45
CA ASP A 8 -7.99 4.70 17.91
C ASP A 8 -7.71 3.53 16.96
N ARG A 9 -8.19 2.34 17.31
CA ARG A 9 -8.07 1.13 16.47
C ARG A 9 -8.84 1.22 15.16
N GLN A 10 -10.06 1.76 15.20
CA GLN A 10 -10.86 1.98 13.98
C GLN A 10 -10.22 3.04 13.08
N ARG A 11 -9.64 4.09 13.65
CA ARG A 11 -8.88 5.09 12.88
C ARG A 11 -7.67 4.48 12.19
N VAL A 12 -6.89 3.66 12.90
CA VAL A 12 -5.76 2.92 12.32
C VAL A 12 -6.23 2.00 11.18
N ALA A 13 -7.33 1.27 11.38
CA ALA A 13 -7.90 0.40 10.35
C ALA A 13 -8.29 1.19 9.09
N LEU A 14 -9.01 2.31 9.26
CA LEU A 14 -9.42 3.17 8.14
C LEU A 14 -8.22 3.75 7.41
N LEU A 15 -7.17 4.20 8.11
CA LEU A 15 -5.96 4.70 7.48
C LEU A 15 -5.25 3.61 6.65
N TRP A 16 -5.17 2.37 7.16
CA TRP A 16 -4.61 1.25 6.39
C TRP A 16 -5.48 0.89 5.18
N LEU A 17 -6.81 0.90 5.30
CA LEU A 17 -7.71 0.68 4.16
C LEU A 17 -7.60 1.78 3.11
N THR A 18 -7.50 3.04 3.53
CA THR A 18 -7.26 4.17 2.61
C THR A 18 -5.92 4.01 1.90
N THR A 19 -4.88 3.57 2.60
CA THR A 19 -3.57 3.30 2.01
C THR A 19 -3.63 2.14 1.01
N ALA A 20 -4.33 1.06 1.35
CA ALA A 20 -4.55 -0.09 0.46
C ALA A 20 -5.32 0.32 -0.81
N LEU A 21 -6.37 1.13 -0.67
CA LEU A 21 -7.11 1.69 -1.80
C LEU A 21 -6.21 2.56 -2.69
N GLY A 22 -5.36 3.39 -2.08
CA GLY A 22 -4.37 4.15 -2.81
C GLY A 22 -3.37 3.27 -3.57
N GLY A 23 -2.95 2.15 -2.98
CA GLY A 23 -2.13 1.12 -3.63
C GLY A 23 -2.81 0.53 -4.86
N LEU A 24 -4.11 0.22 -4.78
CA LEU A 24 -4.90 -0.28 -5.91
C LEU A 24 -5.03 0.77 -7.03
N ILE A 25 -5.31 2.03 -6.67
CA ILE A 25 -5.39 3.13 -7.65
C ILE A 25 -4.05 3.30 -8.37
N TYR A 26 -2.95 3.29 -7.64
CA TYR A 26 -1.61 3.38 -8.20
C TYR A 26 -1.31 2.22 -9.16
N ALA A 27 -1.57 0.98 -8.73
CA ALA A 27 -1.36 -0.22 -9.53
C ALA A 27 -2.13 -0.20 -10.86
N GLU A 28 -3.38 0.26 -10.83
CA GLU A 28 -4.18 0.41 -12.06
C GLU A 28 -3.57 1.45 -13.00
N ILE A 29 -3.15 2.59 -12.48
CA ILE A 29 -2.52 3.66 -13.27
C ILE A 29 -1.21 3.16 -13.92
N VAL A 30 -0.37 2.43 -13.19
CA VAL A 30 0.85 1.83 -13.74
C VAL A 30 0.51 0.81 -14.82
N SER A 31 -0.47 -0.06 -14.58
CA SER A 31 -0.89 -1.10 -15.54
C SER A 31 -1.38 -0.50 -16.86
N VAL A 32 -2.22 0.55 -16.79
CA VAL A 32 -2.69 1.28 -17.98
C VAL A 32 -1.55 2.00 -18.69
N SER A 33 -0.61 2.59 -17.93
CA SER A 33 0.56 3.29 -18.49
C SER A 33 1.49 2.33 -19.24
N TYR A 34 1.77 1.16 -18.64
CA TYR A 34 2.52 0.08 -19.26
C TYR A 34 1.86 -0.40 -20.55
N LEU A 35 0.55 -0.70 -20.50
CA LEU A 35 -0.19 -1.16 -21.67
C LEU A 35 -0.18 -0.12 -22.80
N ASN A 36 -0.35 1.16 -22.46
CA ASN A 36 -0.28 2.24 -23.43
C ASN A 36 1.12 2.34 -24.08
N ALA A 37 2.19 2.20 -23.31
CA ALA A 37 3.55 2.18 -23.83
C ALA A 37 3.78 0.99 -24.77
N TYR A 38 3.34 -0.21 -24.39
CA TYR A 38 3.40 -1.42 -25.21
C TYR A 38 2.67 -1.26 -26.55
N VAL A 39 1.43 -0.74 -26.53
CA VAL A 39 0.62 -0.50 -27.74
C VAL A 39 1.27 0.57 -28.63
N ARG A 40 1.76 1.67 -28.06
CA ARG A 40 2.48 2.72 -28.82
C ARG A 40 3.76 2.20 -29.45
N GLY A 41 4.47 1.31 -28.76
CA GLY A 41 5.63 0.60 -29.27
C GLY A 41 5.31 -0.47 -30.32
N LYS A 42 4.03 -0.67 -30.68
CA LYS A 42 3.56 -1.73 -31.58
C LYS A 42 4.06 -3.13 -31.17
N GLY A 43 4.16 -3.38 -29.86
CA GLY A 43 4.68 -4.63 -29.31
C GLY A 43 6.20 -4.81 -29.40
N ALA A 44 6.96 -3.74 -29.70
CA ALA A 44 8.42 -3.77 -29.61
C ALA A 44 8.93 -3.84 -28.16
N MET A 45 8.10 -3.45 -27.19
CA MET A 45 8.34 -3.68 -25.78
C MET A 45 7.97 -5.13 -25.46
N GLU A 46 8.79 -5.81 -24.66
CA GLU A 46 8.54 -7.22 -24.31
C GLU A 46 7.22 -7.35 -23.55
N ALA A 47 6.39 -8.32 -23.93
CA ALA A 47 5.14 -8.58 -23.22
C ALA A 47 5.46 -9.23 -21.87
N GLU A 48 5.13 -8.54 -20.78
CA GLU A 48 5.27 -9.11 -19.46
C GLU A 48 4.20 -10.21 -19.30
N THR A 49 4.65 -11.45 -19.23
CA THR A 49 3.77 -12.62 -19.06
C THR A 49 3.98 -13.19 -17.67
N PHE A 50 2.89 -13.26 -16.91
CA PHE A 50 2.92 -13.86 -15.58
C PHE A 50 2.62 -15.35 -15.70
N ASP A 51 3.58 -16.18 -15.31
CA ASP A 51 3.34 -17.60 -15.11
C ASP A 51 2.51 -17.85 -13.83
N GLY A 52 2.15 -19.11 -13.58
CA GLY A 52 1.35 -19.48 -12.41
C GLY A 52 1.95 -18.97 -11.07
N PRO A 53 3.24 -19.21 -10.79
CA PRO A 53 3.92 -18.67 -9.62
C PRO A 53 3.87 -17.14 -9.52
N ALA A 54 4.10 -16.42 -10.63
CA ALA A 54 4.08 -14.97 -10.61
C ALA A 54 2.67 -14.41 -10.34
N LEU A 55 1.62 -15.04 -10.88
CA LEU A 55 0.22 -14.69 -10.57
C LEU A 55 -0.12 -14.90 -9.10
N TRP A 56 0.40 -15.96 -8.48
CA TRP A 56 0.26 -16.18 -7.03
C TRP A 56 0.97 -15.11 -6.22
N ALA A 57 2.21 -14.76 -6.59
CA ALA A 57 2.96 -13.71 -5.93
C ALA A 57 2.25 -12.36 -6.02
N LEU A 58 1.73 -12.01 -7.20
CA LEU A 58 0.93 -10.81 -7.44
C LEU A 58 -0.33 -10.79 -6.56
N SER A 59 -1.06 -11.91 -6.52
CA SER A 59 -2.27 -12.04 -5.71
C SER A 59 -1.99 -11.84 -4.22
N ILE A 60 -0.92 -12.43 -3.71
CA ILE A 60 -0.49 -12.25 -2.31
C ILE A 60 -0.06 -10.81 -2.05
N ALA A 61 0.70 -10.21 -2.98
CA ALA A 61 1.19 -8.83 -2.86
C ALA A 61 0.05 -7.81 -2.75
N TYR A 62 -1.07 -8.03 -3.43
CA TYR A 62 -2.26 -7.18 -3.26
C TYR A 62 -3.11 -7.57 -2.05
N ALA A 63 -3.30 -8.86 -1.77
CA ALA A 63 -4.13 -9.31 -0.65
C ALA A 63 -3.56 -8.92 0.71
N ILE A 64 -2.22 -8.90 0.87
CA ILE A 64 -1.57 -8.61 2.15
C ILE A 64 -1.86 -7.20 2.69
N TRP A 65 -2.27 -6.25 1.84
CA TRP A 65 -2.66 -4.89 2.23
C TRP A 65 -3.83 -4.83 3.21
N ILE A 66 -4.66 -5.88 3.27
CA ILE A 66 -5.77 -5.95 4.22
C ILE A 66 -5.32 -6.31 5.64
N VAL A 67 -4.14 -6.94 5.79
CA VAL A 67 -3.66 -7.51 7.06
C VAL A 67 -3.52 -6.44 8.15
N PRO A 68 -2.88 -5.28 7.92
CA PRO A 68 -2.78 -4.23 8.95
C PRO A 68 -4.15 -3.72 9.42
N ALA A 69 -5.10 -3.56 8.49
CA ALA A 69 -6.46 -3.11 8.81
C ALA A 69 -7.23 -4.15 9.64
N LEU A 70 -7.17 -5.43 9.25
CA LEU A 70 -7.81 -6.52 10.01
C LEU A 70 -7.25 -6.59 11.43
N LEU A 71 -5.91 -6.62 11.57
CA LEU A 71 -5.26 -6.68 12.87
C LEU A 71 -5.58 -5.46 13.75
N ALA A 72 -5.79 -4.28 13.16
CA ALA A 72 -6.22 -3.12 13.92
C ALA A 72 -7.60 -3.33 14.55
N VAL A 73 -8.54 -3.92 13.80
CA VAL A 73 -9.93 -4.19 14.24
C VAL A 73 -10.01 -5.36 15.22
N ILE A 74 -9.47 -6.52 14.86
CA ILE A 74 -9.66 -7.79 15.61
C ILE A 74 -8.47 -8.13 16.51
N GLY A 75 -7.26 -7.71 16.14
CA GLY A 75 -6.04 -8.03 16.88
C GLY A 75 -6.02 -7.37 18.26
N ARG A 76 -5.45 -8.04 19.25
CA ARG A 76 -5.29 -7.54 20.62
C ARG A 76 -3.86 -7.78 21.09
N GLY A 77 -3.38 -6.91 21.97
CA GLY A 77 -2.05 -7.02 22.57
C GLY A 77 -0.90 -6.48 21.71
N ALA A 78 0.30 -6.51 22.29
CA ALA A 78 1.51 -5.92 21.73
C ALA A 78 1.93 -6.56 20.39
N ILE A 79 1.83 -7.89 20.27
CA ILE A 79 2.22 -8.62 19.06
C ILE A 79 1.42 -8.13 17.85
N ALA A 80 0.10 -8.00 17.97
CA ALA A 80 -0.73 -7.50 16.87
C ALA A 80 -0.33 -6.07 16.45
N ASN A 81 -0.08 -5.19 17.41
CA ASN A 81 0.35 -3.82 17.14
C ASN A 81 1.72 -3.76 16.45
N TRP A 82 2.67 -4.61 16.88
CA TRP A 82 3.98 -4.77 16.22
C TRP A 82 3.84 -5.30 14.80
N THR A 83 3.01 -6.31 14.58
CA THR A 83 2.77 -6.87 13.24
C THR A 83 2.18 -5.83 12.30
N ILE A 84 1.21 -5.01 12.75
CA ILE A 84 0.66 -3.90 11.96
C ILE A 84 1.78 -2.95 11.50
N LEU A 85 2.70 -2.60 12.39
CA LEU A 85 3.81 -1.69 12.08
C LEU A 85 4.84 -2.31 11.13
N VAL A 86 5.26 -3.54 11.38
CA VAL A 86 6.29 -4.21 10.55
C VAL A 86 5.77 -4.46 9.15
N VAL A 87 4.59 -5.08 9.04
CA VAL A 87 3.96 -5.36 7.74
C VAL A 87 3.63 -4.06 7.04
N GLY A 88 3.00 -3.11 7.74
CA GLY A 88 2.65 -1.82 7.17
C GLY A 88 3.85 -1.03 6.65
N ARG A 89 4.95 -1.02 7.39
CA ARG A 89 6.19 -0.33 6.98
C ARG A 89 6.78 -0.98 5.75
N PHE A 90 6.81 -2.31 5.71
CA PHE A 90 7.28 -3.05 4.56
C PHE A 90 6.46 -2.68 3.31
N LEU A 91 5.13 -2.74 3.38
CA LEU A 91 4.23 -2.42 2.27
C LEU A 91 4.42 -0.99 1.73
N VAL A 92 4.48 -0.02 2.63
CA VAL A 92 4.67 1.39 2.24
C VAL A 92 6.04 1.58 1.60
N LEU A 93 7.12 1.04 2.20
CA LEU A 93 8.47 1.23 1.68
C LEU A 93 8.67 0.61 0.30
N THR A 94 8.23 -0.64 0.10
CA THR A 94 8.39 -1.29 -1.21
C THR A 94 7.63 -0.54 -2.28
N ASN A 95 6.38 -0.13 -2.02
CA ASN A 95 5.59 0.60 -3.00
C ASN A 95 6.09 2.03 -3.25
N THR A 96 6.65 2.70 -2.25
CA THR A 96 7.32 3.99 -2.48
C THR A 96 8.51 3.80 -3.42
N LEU A 97 9.34 2.77 -3.21
CA LEU A 97 10.47 2.48 -4.09
C LEU A 97 10.02 2.10 -5.49
N ASP A 98 9.00 1.25 -5.62
CA ASP A 98 8.40 0.85 -6.90
C ASP A 98 7.89 2.08 -7.66
N SER A 99 7.21 3.01 -6.99
CA SER A 99 6.72 4.25 -7.63
C SER A 99 7.81 5.20 -8.09
N ILE A 100 8.96 5.20 -7.42
CA ILE A 100 10.13 5.94 -7.91
C ILE A 100 10.68 5.24 -9.16
N GLY A 101 10.82 3.92 -9.13
CA GLY A 101 11.28 3.12 -10.27
C GLY A 101 10.39 3.27 -11.50
N ASP A 102 9.08 3.09 -11.32
CA ASP A 102 8.09 3.24 -12.38
C ASP A 102 8.05 4.67 -12.92
N GLY A 103 8.21 5.71 -12.10
CA GLY A 103 8.24 7.07 -12.63
C GLY A 103 9.55 7.46 -13.29
N ILE A 104 10.68 6.80 -13.00
CA ILE A 104 11.90 6.91 -13.82
C ILE A 104 11.65 6.31 -15.22
N ARG A 105 10.88 5.22 -15.30
CA ARG A 105 10.57 4.51 -16.55
C ARG A 105 9.48 5.20 -17.39
N ASP A 106 8.36 5.55 -16.76
CA ASP A 106 7.12 5.96 -17.41
C ASP A 106 6.81 7.45 -17.20
N GLY A 107 7.56 8.14 -16.33
CA GLY A 107 7.50 9.58 -16.11
C GLY A 107 7.07 9.99 -14.71
N GLY A 108 7.48 11.20 -14.30
CA GLY A 108 7.35 11.67 -12.91
C GLY A 108 5.91 11.76 -12.37
N HIS A 109 4.89 11.74 -13.23
CA HIS A 109 3.49 11.68 -12.81
C HIS A 109 3.13 10.35 -12.12
N ILE A 110 3.82 9.25 -12.47
CA ILE A 110 3.66 7.95 -11.81
C ILE A 110 4.26 7.98 -10.40
N THR A 111 5.47 8.52 -10.25
CA THR A 111 6.06 8.74 -8.91
C THR A 111 5.18 9.66 -8.07
N ALA A 112 4.70 10.78 -8.61
CA ALA A 112 3.82 11.69 -7.89
C ALA A 112 2.54 10.97 -7.42
N THR A 113 1.97 10.12 -8.27
CA THR A 113 0.79 9.32 -7.94
C THR A 113 1.09 8.36 -6.80
N GLY A 114 2.18 7.58 -6.86
CA GLY A 114 2.55 6.65 -5.78
C GLY A 114 2.85 7.36 -4.45
N LEU A 115 3.49 8.53 -4.49
CA LEU A 115 3.74 9.32 -3.30
C LEU A 115 2.44 9.84 -2.66
N ILE A 116 1.50 10.34 -3.46
CA ILE A 116 0.24 10.91 -2.96
C ILE A 116 -0.73 9.80 -2.54
N ALA A 117 -0.90 8.78 -3.37
CA ALA A 117 -1.90 7.74 -3.17
C ALA A 117 -1.46 6.70 -2.13
N ILE A 118 -0.17 6.37 -2.05
CA ILE A 118 0.33 5.32 -1.14
C ILE A 118 1.12 5.92 0.00
N THR A 119 2.18 6.67 -0.31
CA THR A 119 3.18 7.04 0.69
C THR A 119 2.59 7.97 1.75
N LEU A 120 1.81 8.97 1.32
CA LEU A 120 1.19 9.94 2.22
C LEU A 120 0.19 9.29 3.20
N PRO A 121 -0.88 8.58 2.75
CA PRO A 121 -1.78 7.90 3.69
C PRO A 121 -1.06 6.81 4.49
N GLY A 122 -0.08 6.13 3.90
CA GLY A 122 0.74 5.12 4.58
C GLY A 122 1.55 5.69 5.73
N LEU A 123 2.13 6.87 5.58
CA LEU A 123 2.81 7.58 6.67
C LEU A 123 1.85 7.92 7.82
N PHE A 124 0.65 8.40 7.51
CA PHE A 124 -0.37 8.64 8.54
C PHE A 124 -0.80 7.33 9.23
N ALA A 125 -0.97 6.24 8.49
CA ALA A 125 -1.28 4.92 9.04
C ALA A 125 -0.17 4.40 9.96
N LEU A 126 1.09 4.57 9.58
CA LEU A 126 2.26 4.22 10.39
C LEU A 126 2.34 5.03 11.67
N LEU A 127 2.18 6.35 11.59
CA LEU A 127 2.19 7.23 12.76
C LEU A 127 1.05 6.89 13.73
N ALA A 128 -0.15 6.61 13.21
CA ALA A 128 -1.29 6.19 14.03
C ALA A 128 -1.04 4.81 14.67
N SER A 129 -0.48 3.86 13.93
CA SER A 129 -0.13 2.53 14.43
C SER A 129 0.94 2.59 15.52
N TRP A 130 1.91 3.49 15.38
CA TRP A 130 2.96 3.73 16.39
C TRP A 130 2.37 4.29 17.68
N ARG A 131 1.46 5.26 17.57
CA ARG A 131 0.74 5.81 18.73
C ARG A 131 -0.11 4.72 19.41
N LEU A 132 -0.78 3.87 18.63
CA LEU A 132 -1.56 2.75 19.16
C LEU A 132 -0.68 1.78 19.95
N LEU A 133 0.51 1.44 19.44
CA LEU A 133 1.47 0.58 20.15
C LEU A 133 1.90 1.23 21.48
N ARG A 134 2.35 2.48 21.44
CA ARG A 134 2.82 3.23 22.62
C ARG A 134 1.74 3.37 23.70
N ASN A 135 0.50 3.64 23.30
CA ASN A 135 -0.62 3.77 24.23
C ASN A 135 -1.06 2.43 24.82
N SER A 136 -0.70 1.31 24.19
CA SER A 136 -1.00 -0.03 24.69
C SER A 136 -0.02 -0.52 25.77
N GLY A 137 0.95 0.32 26.19
CA GLY A 137 1.92 0.00 27.25
C GLY A 137 3.00 -0.99 26.83
N ALA A 138 3.26 -1.11 25.53
CA ALA A 138 4.32 -1.94 24.95
C ALA A 138 5.57 -1.12 24.61
#